data_AF-A0A178GUW7-F1
#
_entry.id   AF-A0A178GUW7-F1
#
_cell.length_a   1.000
_cell.length_b   1.000
_cell.length_c   1.000
_cell.angle_alpha   90.00
_cell.angle_beta   90.00
_cell.angle_gamma   90.00
#
_symmetry.space_group_name_H-M   'P 1'
#
loop_
_entity.id
_entity.type
_entity.pdbx_description
1 polymer ?
#
loop_
_entity_poly.entity_id
_entity_poly.type
_entity_poly.pdbx_seq_one_letter_code
_entity_poly.pdbx_strand_id
1 'polypeptide(L)'
;MRLYYKDIKNLLKESYLSSGRDYFNKGKVRNVSINKSHAKSEVVGSSVYRVKLEYDGPFLSGKCSCPAFVYYGPCKHMAATGFALIDLDRKEY
;
A
#
# COMPACT_ATOMS: atom_id res chain seq x y z
N MET A 1 -5.16 0.09 -12.67
CA MET A 1 -3.78 0.53 -12.38
C MET A 1 -2.96 -0.72 -12.16
N ARG A 2 -1.86 -0.92 -12.89
CA ARG A 2 -1.02 -2.10 -12.75
C ARG A 2 0.23 -1.76 -11.96
N LEU A 3 0.38 -2.37 -10.78
CA LEU A 3 1.54 -2.23 -9.92
C LEU A 3 2.36 -3.52 -9.93
N TYR A 4 3.67 -3.39 -9.79
CA TYR A 4 4.60 -4.49 -9.64
C TYR A 4 5.34 -4.39 -8.31
N TYR A 5 5.90 -5.52 -7.86
CA TYR A 5 6.65 -5.58 -6.62
C TYR A 5 7.81 -4.56 -6.57
N LYS A 6 8.46 -4.31 -7.71
CA LYS A 6 9.53 -3.31 -7.84
C LYS A 6 9.09 -1.90 -7.47
N ASP A 7 7.84 -1.54 -7.75
CA ASP A 7 7.33 -0.18 -7.54
C ASP A 7 7.12 0.07 -6.04
N ILE A 8 6.65 -0.95 -5.32
CA ILE A 8 6.54 -0.91 -3.85
C ILE A 8 7.94 -0.89 -3.23
N LYS A 9 8.87 -1.69 -3.75
CA LYS A 9 10.26 -1.75 -3.27
C LYS A 9 10.99 -0.41 -3.45
N ASN A 10 10.67 0.35 -4.50
CA ASN A 10 11.27 1.66 -4.73
C ASN A 10 10.76 2.74 -3.75
N LEU A 11 9.51 2.60 -3.29
CA LEU A 11 8.90 3.54 -2.35
C LEU A 11 9.30 3.29 -0.88
N LEU A 12 9.58 2.04 -0.51
CA LEU A 12 9.67 1.61 0.89
C LEU A 12 10.97 0.85 1.19
N LYS A 13 11.52 1.11 2.38
CA LYS A 13 12.63 0.33 2.94
C LYS A 13 12.23 -1.14 3.16
N GLU A 14 13.20 -2.05 3.06
CA GLU A 14 12.97 -3.49 3.13
C GLU A 14 12.25 -3.95 4.41
N SER A 15 12.58 -3.36 5.56
CA SER A 15 11.91 -3.66 6.84
C SER A 15 10.40 -3.36 6.82
N TYR A 16 9.97 -2.32 6.08
CA TYR A 16 8.56 -1.98 5.93
C TYR A 16 7.85 -2.86 4.91
N LEU A 17 8.57 -3.41 3.92
CA LEU A 17 8.03 -4.38 2.97
C LEU A 17 7.66 -5.69 3.68
N SER A 18 8.57 -6.25 4.48
CA SER A 18 8.29 -7.48 5.23
C SER A 18 7.10 -7.32 6.17
N SER A 19 7.06 -6.22 6.92
CA SER A 19 5.93 -5.91 7.82
C SER A 19 4.63 -5.65 7.06
N GLY A 20 4.70 -4.99 5.90
CA GLY A 20 3.53 -4.74 5.06
C GLY A 20 2.95 -6.02 4.48
N ARG A 21 3.81 -6.96 4.07
CA ARG A 21 3.40 -8.27 3.57
C ARG A 21 2.68 -9.08 4.65
N ASP A 22 3.18 -9.04 5.88
CA ASP A 22 2.50 -9.66 7.04
C ASP A 22 1.08 -9.09 7.24
N TYR A 23 0.93 -7.77 7.20
CA TYR A 23 -0.38 -7.12 7.33
C TYR A 23 -1.34 -7.51 6.20
N PHE A 24 -0.84 -7.58 4.97
CA PHE A 24 -1.62 -8.07 3.84
C PHE A 24 -2.05 -9.53 4.03
N ASN A 25 -1.12 -10.42 4.37
CA ASN A 25 -1.40 -11.84 4.60
C ASN A 25 -2.42 -12.06 5.74
N LYS A 26 -2.38 -11.22 6.78
CA LYS A 26 -3.35 -11.22 7.88
C LYS A 26 -4.71 -10.59 7.53
N GLY A 27 -4.92 -10.19 6.28
CA GLY A 27 -6.16 -9.57 5.82
C GLY A 27 -6.46 -8.24 6.49
N LYS A 28 -5.43 -7.48 6.90
CA LYS A 28 -5.60 -6.18 7.57
C LYS A 28 -5.98 -5.06 6.60
N VAL A 29 -5.81 -5.26 5.30
CA VAL A 29 -6.22 -4.31 4.26
C VAL A 29 -7.69 -4.54 3.92
N ARG A 30 -8.48 -3.47 3.96
CA ARG A 30 -9.93 -3.44 3.74
C ARG A 30 -10.30 -2.29 2.80
N ASN A 31 -11.50 -2.36 2.25
CA ASN A 31 -12.10 -1.32 1.40
C ASN A 31 -11.13 -0.78 0.33
N VAL A 32 -10.51 -1.69 -0.43
CA VAL A 32 -9.59 -1.31 -1.51
C VAL A 32 -10.41 -0.80 -2.69
N SER A 33 -10.16 0.45 -3.09
CA SER A 33 -10.76 1.08 -4.26
C SER A 33 -9.66 1.52 -5.21
N ILE A 34 -9.75 1.09 -6.47
CA ILE A 34 -8.73 1.31 -7.49
C ILE A 34 -9.32 2.18 -8.59
N ASN A 35 -8.62 3.25 -8.95
CA ASN A 35 -8.89 4.06 -10.13
C ASN A 35 -7.73 3.93 -11.14
N LYS A 36 -7.82 4.64 -12.26
CA LYS A 36 -6.82 4.60 -13.34
C LYS A 36 -5.39 4.88 -12.84
N SER A 37 -5.22 5.88 -11.97
CA SER A 37 -3.89 6.36 -11.52
C SER A 37 -3.72 6.45 -10.00
N HIS A 38 -4.72 6.06 -9.23
CA HIS A 38 -4.65 6.11 -7.77
C HIS A 38 -5.48 5.02 -7.12
N ALA A 39 -5.07 4.61 -5.93
CA ALA A 39 -5.77 3.63 -5.11
C ALA A 39 -5.99 4.17 -3.69
N LYS A 40 -7.08 3.76 -3.08
CA LYS A 40 -7.41 4.04 -1.68
C LYS A 40 -7.67 2.73 -0.95
N SER A 41 -7.28 2.65 0.30
CA SER A 41 -7.57 1.51 1.15
C SER A 41 -7.66 1.93 2.62
N GLU A 42 -8.21 1.04 3.43
CA GLU A 42 -8.26 1.14 4.88
C GLU A 42 -7.44 0.00 5.48
N VAL A 43 -6.41 0.31 6.25
CA VAL A 43 -5.53 -0.69 6.87
C VAL A 43 -5.74 -0.71 8.37
N VAL A 44 -6.11 -1.87 8.89
CA VAL A 44 -6.38 -2.10 10.31
C VAL A 44 -5.05 -2.34 11.04
N GLY A 45 -4.62 -1.35 11.82
CA GLY A 45 -3.51 -1.45 12.78
C GLY A 45 -4.03 -1.31 14.22
N SER A 46 -3.41 -0.44 15.00
CA SER A 46 -3.98 0.02 16.28
C SER A 46 -5.26 0.84 16.09
N SER A 47 -5.46 1.39 14.91
CA SER A 47 -6.69 2.04 14.46
C SER A 47 -6.86 1.76 12.97
N VAL A 48 -8.00 2.16 12.39
CA VAL A 48 -8.19 2.11 10.94
C VAL A 48 -7.47 3.30 10.32
N TYR A 49 -6.43 3.03 9.52
CA TYR A 49 -5.68 4.06 8.83
C TYR A 49 -6.04 4.11 7.36
N ARG A 50 -6.32 5.31 6.85
CA ARG A 50 -6.56 5.52 5.43
C ARG A 50 -5.25 5.66 4.68
N VAL A 51 -5.12 4.88 3.61
CA VAL A 51 -3.96 4.91 2.71
C VAL A 51 -4.44 5.37 1.35
N LYS A 52 -3.69 6.31 0.75
CA LYS A 52 -3.84 6.71 -0.64
C LYS A 52 -2.53 6.48 -1.35
N LEU A 53 -2.54 5.69 -2.41
CA LEU A 53 -1.42 5.49 -3.32
C LEU A 53 -1.74 6.15 -4.66
N GLU A 54 -0.73 6.77 -5.25
CA GLU A 54 -0.82 7.47 -6.52
C GLU A 54 0.32 6.95 -7.40
N TYR A 55 -0.01 6.50 -8.59
CA TYR A 55 0.93 5.91 -9.52
C TYR A 55 0.95 6.75 -10.79
N ASP A 56 2.10 7.35 -11.06
CA ASP A 56 2.30 8.24 -12.21
C ASP A 56 3.05 7.54 -13.36
N GLY A 57 3.16 6.21 -13.33
CA GLY A 57 3.87 5.41 -14.33
C GLY A 57 5.25 4.94 -13.87
N PRO A 58 6.26 5.82 -13.69
CA PRO A 58 7.57 5.42 -13.16
C PRO A 58 7.68 5.54 -11.63
N PHE A 59 6.78 6.32 -11.02
CA PHE A 59 6.86 6.64 -9.59
C PHE A 59 5.57 6.27 -8.87
N LEU A 60 5.73 5.44 -7.85
CA LEU A 60 4.69 5.19 -6.86
C LEU A 60 4.89 6.18 -5.71
N SER A 61 3.85 6.95 -5.41
CA SER A 61 3.82 7.87 -4.27
C SER A 61 2.54 7.66 -3.48
N GLY A 62 2.41 8.34 -2.35
CA GLY A 62 1.19 8.26 -1.58
C GLY A 62 1.28 8.85 -0.19
N LYS A 63 0.17 8.75 0.54
CA LYS A 63 0.04 9.22 1.92
C LYS A 63 -0.67 8.17 2.76
N CYS A 64 -0.30 8.12 4.03
CA CYS A 64 -0.99 7.31 5.03
C CYS A 64 -1.37 8.18 6.22
N SER A 65 -2.59 8.03 6.74
CA SER A 65 -3.07 8.74 7.94
C SER A 65 -2.48 8.20 9.25
N CYS A 66 -1.44 7.36 9.21
CA CYS A 66 -0.85 6.80 10.42
C CYS A 66 0.21 7.74 10.99
N PRO A 67 0.42 7.77 12.32
CA PRO A 67 1.40 8.65 12.94
C PRO A 67 2.82 8.42 12.40
N ALA A 68 3.20 7.16 12.13
CA ALA A 68 4.51 6.84 11.56
C ALA A 68 4.79 7.54 10.21
N PHE A 69 3.75 7.88 9.45
CA PHE A 69 3.92 8.58 8.17
C PHE A 69 4.36 10.03 8.36
N VAL A 70 3.86 10.69 9.40
CA VAL A 70 4.22 12.08 9.72
C VAL A 70 5.67 12.18 10.15
N TYR A 71 6.18 11.20 10.91
CA TYR A 71 7.54 11.23 11.45
C TYR A 71 8.60 10.60 10.53
N TYR A 72 8.24 9.56 9.77
CA TYR A 72 9.20 8.73 9.03
C TYR A 72 8.90 8.60 7.53
N GLY A 73 7.79 9.17 7.05
CA GLY A 73 7.37 9.05 5.66
C GLY A 73 6.76 7.67 5.33
N PRO A 74 7.03 7.09 4.15
CA PRO A 74 6.37 5.86 3.70
C PRO A 74 6.43 4.73 4.74
N CYS A 75 5.26 4.17 5.07
CA CYS A 75 5.09 3.23 6.18
C CYS A 75 4.63 1.85 5.70
N LYS A 76 4.68 0.86 6.61
CA LYS A 76 4.22 -0.52 6.34
C LYS A 76 2.76 -0.63 5.83
N HIS A 77 1.87 0.31 6.17
CA HIS A 77 0.48 0.30 5.66
C HIS A 77 0.43 0.57 4.15
N MET A 78 1.34 1.39 3.64
CA MET A 78 1.49 1.63 2.20
C MET A 78 2.00 0.38 1.50
N ALA A 79 2.98 -0.31 2.10
CA ALA A 79 3.44 -1.61 1.61
C ALA A 79 2.30 -2.63 1.55
N ALA A 80 1.54 -2.79 2.64
CA ALA A 80 0.39 -3.70 2.70
C ALA A 80 -0.65 -3.41 1.61
N THR A 81 -0.95 -2.13 1.39
CA THR A 81 -1.86 -1.69 0.32
C THR A 81 -1.29 -2.03 -1.05
N GLY A 82 -0.01 -1.77 -1.29
CA GLY A 82 0.66 -2.15 -2.54
C GLY A 82 0.54 -3.65 -2.82
N PHE A 83 0.78 -4.51 -1.83
CA PHE A 83 0.61 -5.96 -1.99
C PHE A 83 -0.83 -6.35 -2.31
N ALA A 84 -1.81 -5.73 -1.64
CA ALA A 84 -3.22 -5.96 -1.94
C ALA A 84 -3.57 -5.58 -3.39
N LEU A 85 -3.02 -4.48 -3.91
CA LEU A 85 -3.25 -4.06 -5.29
C LEU A 85 -2.63 -5.02 -6.31
N ILE A 86 -1.42 -5.52 -6.03
CA ILE A 86 -0.79 -6.56 -6.87
C ILE A 86 -1.62 -7.84 -6.86
N ASP A 87 -2.15 -8.26 -5.71
CA ASP A 87 -3.00 -9.45 -5.61
C ASP A 87 -4.34 -9.27 -6.34
N LEU A 88 -4.94 -8.09 -6.25
CA LEU A 88 -6.19 -7.76 -6.95
C LEU A 88 -5.99 -7.75 -8.48
N ASP A 89 -4.91 -7.14 -8.99
CA ASP A 89 -4.56 -7.19 -10.42
C ASP A 89 -4.40 -8.63 -10.93
N ARG A 90 -3.86 -9.53 -10.08
CA ARG A 90 -3.71 -10.97 -10.40
C ARG A 90 -5.03 -11.76 -10.34
N LYS A 91 -6.09 -11.21 -9.75
CA LYS A 91 -7.42 -11.84 -9.66
C LYS A 91 -8.38 -11.37 -10.75
N GLU A 92 -8.00 -10.37 -11.56
CA GLU A 92 -8.80 -9.91 -12.71
C GLU A 92 -8.60 -10.76 -13.99
N TYR A 93 -8.26 -12.04 -13.85
CA TYR A 93 -8.05 -12.99 -14.96
C TYR A 93 -9.11 -14.09 -14.98
#